data_AF-A0A081D119-F1
#
_entry.id   AF-A0A081D119-F1
#
_cell.length_a   1.000
_cell.length_b   1.000
_cell.length_c   1.000
_cell.angle_alpha   90.00
_cell.angle_beta   90.00
_cell.angle_gamma   90.00
#
_symmetry.space_group_name_H-M   'P 1'
#
loop_
_entity.id
_entity.type
_entity.pdbx_description
1 polymer ?
#
loop_
_entity_poly.entity_id
_entity_poly.type
_entity_poly.pdbx_seq_one_letter_code
_entity_poly.pdbx_strand_id
1 'polypeptide(L)'
;MTHKTKSLAGTSEVESSYSYLSLFSGIGGLEHPSIPPVLFCEQDKDCHRVISDRELTRSTPIHGDIRTLAAPPAASFVVGGWPCQDLSSAGNQVGLCGNRSSLFFDMLRVAKASGAHTLIGENVPNLLTINGGKDFELVKQAVREHGFPYVSWRMLNAREFGLPQDRSRLFIVASKDPAYAQALHSQIPELPSVGDTLDVHGFYWTGGKRSICFSTGYVPALKVGGTDNKGRGTVAVFDGITARKLTVGENLALQGFSDIQLSDFVPSTLLRMAGNAVAKPVGQFVVASIMERRPPAGIKSGFALRSASGLIESGLEWSIDHKPTHKVSNLADFLDNKRHTPLSAQASAGLIVRSVRSGAVMPSELFDTLYKQTLDRGGKLHPSRGDSLAALAVMHEDLLSYRNGLEDSDFYGEANDGE
;
A
#
# COMPACT_ATOMS: atom_id res chain seq x y z
N MET A 1 27.55 3.34 64.46
CA MET A 1 26.95 1.99 64.32
C MET A 1 26.17 1.95 63.02
N THR A 2 26.51 0.99 62.19
CA THR A 2 26.10 0.79 60.80
C THR A 2 24.62 0.42 60.67
N HIS A 3 23.84 1.21 59.92
CA HIS A 3 22.64 0.70 59.26
C HIS A 3 23.03 0.16 57.88
N LYS A 4 22.96 -1.17 57.74
CA LYS A 4 23.08 -1.88 56.45
C LYS A 4 21.86 -1.58 55.60
N THR A 5 22.04 -0.83 54.52
CA THR A 5 21.10 -0.79 53.39
C THR A 5 21.35 -2.03 52.52
N LYS A 6 20.37 -2.92 52.46
CA LYS A 6 20.40 -4.10 51.61
C LYS A 6 20.04 -3.67 50.19
N SER A 7 21.03 -3.77 49.29
CA SER A 7 20.89 -3.66 47.84
C SER A 7 19.81 -4.62 47.32
N LEU A 8 18.87 -4.11 46.52
CA LEU A 8 18.07 -4.90 45.60
C LEU A 8 18.35 -4.40 44.18
N ALA A 9 19.01 -5.27 43.42
CA ALA A 9 19.19 -5.15 41.99
C ALA A 9 17.82 -5.11 41.31
N GLY A 10 17.61 -4.12 40.45
CA GLY A 10 16.39 -3.94 39.67
C GLY A 10 16.74 -3.47 38.27
N THR A 11 17.28 -4.36 37.45
CA THR A 11 17.53 -4.12 36.02
C THR A 11 17.34 -5.44 35.26
N SER A 12 16.09 -5.89 35.08
CA SER A 12 15.79 -6.96 34.09
C SER A 12 14.31 -7.12 33.69
N GLU A 13 13.34 -6.36 34.21
CA GLU A 13 11.92 -6.59 33.87
C GLU A 13 11.38 -5.73 32.70
N VAL A 14 12.03 -4.60 32.39
CA VAL A 14 11.53 -3.63 31.39
C VAL A 14 11.83 -4.03 29.93
N GLU A 15 12.81 -4.91 29.69
CA GLU A 15 13.20 -5.35 28.34
C GLU A 15 12.20 -6.32 27.67
N SER A 16 11.23 -6.88 28.41
CA SER A 16 10.32 -7.92 27.89
C SER A 16 9.00 -7.41 27.29
N SER A 17 8.60 -6.14 27.50
CA SER A 17 7.22 -5.72 27.20
C SER A 17 6.91 -5.40 25.74
N TYR A 18 7.92 -5.31 24.86
CA TYR A 18 7.75 -4.84 23.46
C TYR A 18 8.38 -5.76 22.41
N SER A 19 8.48 -7.06 22.67
CA SER A 19 9.01 -8.04 21.68
C SER A 19 7.97 -8.37 20.60
N TYR A 20 8.40 -8.49 19.34
CA TYR A 20 7.49 -8.83 18.24
C TYR A 20 8.13 -9.68 17.13
N LEU A 21 7.30 -10.49 16.47
CA LEU A 21 7.65 -11.17 15.22
C LEU A 21 7.17 -10.33 14.03
N SER A 22 8.01 -10.14 13.02
CA SER A 22 7.61 -9.59 11.72
C SER A 22 7.45 -10.73 10.72
N LEU A 23 6.23 -10.93 10.24
CA LEU A 23 5.87 -11.98 9.28
C LEU A 23 5.51 -11.36 7.94
N PHE A 24 5.87 -12.03 6.84
CA PHE A 24 5.71 -11.49 5.48
C PHE A 24 6.37 -10.11 5.34
N SER A 25 7.55 -9.97 5.93
CA SER A 25 8.20 -8.69 6.23
C SER A 25 8.48 -7.83 5.00
N GLY A 26 8.66 -8.46 3.84
CA GLY A 26 9.07 -7.80 2.61
C GLY A 26 10.33 -6.98 2.84
N ILE A 27 10.31 -5.72 2.38
CA ILE A 27 11.40 -4.75 2.60
C ILE A 27 11.28 -3.97 3.92
N GLY A 28 10.43 -4.41 4.83
CA GLY A 28 10.27 -3.86 6.16
C GLY A 28 9.41 -2.58 6.22
N GLY A 29 8.13 -2.71 5.90
CA GLY A 29 7.13 -1.63 5.99
C GLY A 29 6.24 -1.65 7.24
N LEU A 30 6.39 -2.63 8.12
CA LEU A 30 5.56 -2.84 9.32
C LEU A 30 6.43 -2.95 10.59
N GLU A 31 7.65 -2.44 10.55
CA GLU A 31 8.61 -2.54 11.64
C GLU A 31 8.49 -1.32 12.55
N HIS A 32 8.64 -1.56 13.85
CA HIS A 32 8.69 -0.50 14.82
C HIS A 32 9.94 0.38 14.55
N PRO A 33 9.83 1.72 14.62
CA PRO A 33 10.94 2.62 14.25
C PRO A 33 12.18 2.50 15.12
N SER A 34 12.03 2.03 16.37
CA SER A 34 13.11 1.99 17.37
C SER A 34 13.35 0.62 17.98
N ILE A 35 12.57 -0.40 17.61
CA ILE A 35 12.63 -1.73 18.24
C ILE A 35 12.76 -2.76 17.11
N PRO A 36 13.84 -3.55 17.04
CA PRO A 36 13.93 -4.61 16.06
C PRO A 36 12.98 -5.76 16.40
N PRO A 37 12.47 -6.50 15.41
CA PRO A 37 11.76 -7.73 15.70
C PRO A 37 12.73 -8.76 16.30
N VAL A 38 12.18 -9.69 17.10
CA VAL A 38 12.94 -10.86 17.57
C VAL A 38 13.22 -11.86 16.44
N LEU A 39 12.37 -11.87 15.40
CA LEU A 39 12.52 -12.70 14.21
C LEU A 39 11.79 -12.06 13.03
N PHE A 40 12.42 -12.06 11.87
CA PHE A 40 11.73 -11.89 10.58
C PHE A 40 11.32 -13.24 10.01
N CYS A 41 10.15 -13.32 9.37
CA CYS A 41 9.75 -14.45 8.55
C CYS A 41 9.42 -13.95 7.15
N GLU A 42 10.35 -14.12 6.21
CA GLU A 42 10.24 -13.63 4.84
C GLU A 42 10.72 -14.70 3.86
N GLN A 43 9.89 -15.07 2.89
CA GLN A 43 10.22 -16.14 1.94
C GLN A 43 11.14 -15.64 0.82
N ASP A 44 11.05 -14.37 0.45
CA ASP A 44 11.80 -13.76 -0.63
C ASP A 44 13.21 -13.39 -0.19
N LYS A 45 14.19 -14.11 -0.74
CA LYS A 45 15.60 -13.92 -0.40
C LYS A 45 16.15 -12.57 -0.83
N ASP A 46 15.58 -11.93 -1.86
CA ASP A 46 16.02 -10.59 -2.25
C ASP A 46 15.68 -9.57 -1.14
N CYS A 47 14.56 -9.77 -0.44
CA CYS A 47 14.14 -8.91 0.67
C CYS A 47 15.06 -9.03 1.89
N HIS A 48 15.68 -10.20 2.12
CA HIS A 48 16.61 -10.42 3.24
C HIS A 48 17.76 -9.43 3.25
N ARG A 49 18.32 -9.16 2.08
CA ARG A 49 19.41 -8.17 1.95
C ARG A 49 18.97 -6.78 2.39
N VAL A 50 17.76 -6.35 2.03
CA VAL A 50 17.23 -5.03 2.39
C VAL A 50 17.02 -4.90 3.91
N ILE A 51 16.38 -5.90 4.53
CA ILE A 51 16.08 -5.85 5.97
C ILE A 51 17.33 -6.07 6.83
N SER A 52 18.35 -6.78 6.36
CA SER A 52 19.63 -6.95 7.08
C SER A 52 20.63 -5.80 6.88
N ASP A 53 20.48 -4.96 5.86
CA ASP A 53 21.40 -3.84 5.62
C ASP A 53 21.24 -2.71 6.66
N ARG A 54 20.00 -2.53 7.16
CA ARG A 54 19.67 -1.52 8.16
C ARG A 54 20.28 -1.84 9.52
N GLU A 55 20.86 -0.82 10.15
CA GLU A 55 21.56 -0.95 11.43
C GLU A 55 20.70 -1.57 12.54
N LEU A 56 19.45 -1.10 12.69
CA LEU A 56 18.53 -1.57 13.73
C LEU A 56 18.26 -3.09 13.65
N THR A 57 18.20 -3.63 12.42
CA THR A 57 17.68 -4.98 12.14
C THR A 57 18.76 -5.94 11.62
N ARG A 58 20.02 -5.49 11.57
CA ARG A 58 21.16 -6.23 10.99
C ARG A 58 21.41 -7.59 11.63
N SER A 59 21.22 -7.69 12.94
CA SER A 59 21.45 -8.92 13.72
C SER A 59 20.19 -9.75 13.93
N THR A 60 19.02 -9.30 13.45
CA THR A 60 17.76 -10.02 13.62
C THR A 60 17.77 -11.29 12.77
N PRO A 61 17.48 -12.47 13.34
CA PRO A 61 17.41 -13.70 12.56
C PRO A 61 16.26 -13.64 11.55
N ILE A 62 16.44 -14.33 10.42
CA ILE A 62 15.44 -14.42 9.35
C ILE A 62 15.08 -15.89 9.12
N HIS A 63 13.81 -16.22 9.30
CA HIS A 63 13.21 -17.46 8.87
C HIS A 63 12.61 -17.28 7.47
N GLY A 64 12.63 -18.32 6.66
CA GLY A 64 12.08 -18.28 5.31
C GLY A 64 10.56 -18.40 5.28
N ASP A 65 10.09 -19.62 5.01
CA ASP A 65 8.68 -19.94 4.82
C ASP A 65 7.94 -20.10 6.15
N ILE A 66 6.90 -19.30 6.37
CA ILE A 66 6.08 -19.32 7.59
C ILE A 66 5.50 -20.71 7.89
N ARG A 67 5.19 -21.51 6.86
CA ARG A 67 4.64 -22.87 7.01
C ARG A 67 5.61 -23.82 7.72
N THR A 68 6.90 -23.50 7.68
CA THR A 68 7.98 -24.27 8.32
C THR A 68 8.41 -23.69 9.68
N LEU A 69 7.86 -22.55 10.09
CA LEU A 69 8.11 -21.94 11.40
C LEU A 69 7.25 -22.62 12.47
N ALA A 70 7.65 -23.83 12.87
CA ALA A 70 6.90 -24.66 13.82
C ALA A 70 7.01 -24.18 15.28
N ALA A 71 8.18 -23.69 15.67
CA ALA A 71 8.49 -23.22 17.03
C ALA A 71 9.01 -21.77 16.97
N PRO A 72 8.13 -20.76 16.77
CA PRO A 72 8.54 -19.37 16.80
C PRO A 72 9.07 -18.98 18.19
N PRO A 73 10.02 -18.03 18.28
CA PRO A 73 10.44 -17.50 19.57
C PRO A 73 9.28 -16.78 20.27
N ALA A 74 9.34 -16.71 21.60
CA ALA A 74 8.34 -16.00 22.37
C ALA A 74 8.31 -14.51 22.00
N ALA A 75 7.11 -13.96 21.81
CA ALA A 75 6.93 -12.56 21.46
C ALA A 75 5.56 -12.06 21.95
N SER A 76 5.51 -10.81 22.40
CA SER A 76 4.29 -10.14 22.85
C SER A 76 3.35 -9.79 21.69
N PHE A 77 3.94 -9.41 20.54
CA PHE A 77 3.20 -9.00 19.34
C PHE A 77 3.58 -9.84 18.11
N VAL A 78 2.67 -9.93 17.16
CA VAL A 78 2.95 -10.39 15.79
C VAL A 78 2.46 -9.33 14.82
N VAL A 79 3.30 -8.96 13.86
CA VAL A 79 2.96 -8.01 12.79
C VAL A 79 3.12 -8.67 11.43
N GLY A 80 2.26 -8.35 10.46
CA GLY A 80 2.46 -8.84 9.09
C GLY A 80 1.37 -8.45 8.08
N GLY A 81 1.77 -8.21 6.84
CA GLY A 81 0.88 -8.00 5.70
C GLY A 81 0.78 -9.29 4.89
N TRP A 82 -0.25 -10.10 5.13
CA TRP A 82 -0.32 -11.42 4.47
C TRP A 82 -0.70 -11.29 3.00
N PRO A 83 -0.29 -12.25 2.14
CA PRO A 83 -0.43 -12.11 0.69
C PRO A 83 -1.88 -11.87 0.24
N CYS A 84 -2.09 -10.79 -0.51
CA CYS A 84 -3.41 -10.31 -0.92
C CYS A 84 -3.80 -10.67 -2.37
N GLN A 85 -3.04 -11.52 -3.07
CA GLN A 85 -3.28 -11.76 -4.51
C GLN A 85 -4.65 -12.40 -4.80
N ASP A 86 -5.17 -13.20 -3.87
CA ASP A 86 -6.51 -13.79 -4.00
C ASP A 86 -7.63 -12.82 -3.58
N LEU A 87 -7.28 -11.66 -3.02
CA LEU A 87 -8.19 -10.62 -2.51
C LEU A 87 -8.18 -9.33 -3.35
N SER A 88 -7.10 -9.07 -4.09
CA SER A 88 -6.90 -7.84 -4.85
C SER A 88 -7.76 -7.77 -6.11
N SER A 89 -8.20 -6.56 -6.49
CA SER A 89 -8.89 -6.30 -7.76
C SER A 89 -8.04 -6.60 -9.00
N ALA A 90 -6.73 -6.72 -8.83
CA ALA A 90 -5.80 -7.13 -9.87
C ALA A 90 -5.55 -8.65 -9.93
N GLY A 91 -6.12 -9.43 -9.00
CA GLY A 91 -5.95 -10.88 -8.90
C GLY A 91 -7.21 -11.69 -9.20
N ASN A 92 -7.22 -12.97 -8.84
CA ASN A 92 -8.31 -13.91 -9.19
C ASN A 92 -9.58 -13.74 -8.32
N GLN A 93 -9.51 -12.92 -7.27
CA GLN A 93 -10.63 -12.63 -6.35
C GLN A 93 -11.31 -13.89 -5.77
N VAL A 94 -10.53 -14.96 -5.54
CA VAL A 94 -11.02 -16.23 -4.97
C VAL A 94 -11.32 -16.09 -3.46
N GLY A 95 -10.80 -15.03 -2.83
CA GLY A 95 -11.01 -14.80 -1.39
C GLY A 95 -10.00 -15.53 -0.50
N LEU A 96 -10.33 -15.70 0.78
CA LEU A 96 -9.55 -16.43 1.79
C LEU A 96 -9.43 -17.94 1.53
N CYS A 97 -10.28 -18.48 0.66
CA CYS A 97 -10.18 -19.86 0.18
C CYS A 97 -9.05 -20.05 -0.86
N GLY A 98 -8.38 -18.98 -1.26
CA GLY A 98 -7.23 -19.02 -2.16
C GLY A 98 -5.96 -19.56 -1.48
N ASN A 99 -5.08 -20.17 -2.28
CA ASN A 99 -3.84 -20.77 -1.77
C ASN A 99 -2.92 -19.74 -1.09
N ARG A 100 -2.92 -18.47 -1.51
CA ARG A 100 -2.01 -17.46 -0.95
C ARG A 100 -2.64 -16.70 0.22
N SER A 101 -3.93 -16.40 0.14
CA SER A 101 -4.67 -15.74 1.23
C SER A 101 -4.86 -16.65 2.46
N SER A 102 -4.84 -17.98 2.28
CA SER A 102 -4.86 -18.96 3.39
C SER A 102 -3.69 -18.84 4.36
N LEU A 103 -2.59 -18.16 3.98
CA LEU A 103 -1.44 -17.89 4.84
C LEU A 103 -1.79 -17.01 6.07
N PHE A 104 -2.97 -16.39 6.07
CA PHE A 104 -3.56 -15.80 7.27
C PHE A 104 -3.68 -16.82 8.44
N PHE A 105 -4.05 -18.07 8.16
CA PHE A 105 -4.16 -19.09 9.20
C PHE A 105 -2.78 -19.52 9.75
N ASP A 106 -1.74 -19.51 8.91
CA ASP A 106 -0.36 -19.69 9.37
C ASP A 106 0.11 -18.54 10.26
N MET A 107 -0.28 -17.30 9.94
CA MET A 107 -0.03 -16.13 10.79
C MET A 107 -0.67 -16.31 12.18
N LEU A 108 -1.93 -16.78 12.24
CA LEU A 108 -2.61 -17.07 13.51
C LEU A 108 -1.96 -18.22 14.28
N ARG A 109 -1.55 -19.28 13.60
CA ARG A 109 -0.80 -20.40 14.19
C ARG A 109 0.49 -19.91 14.84
N VAL A 110 1.27 -19.08 14.14
CA VAL A 110 2.52 -18.51 14.66
C VAL A 110 2.25 -17.60 15.85
N ALA A 111 1.25 -16.70 15.77
CA ALA A 111 0.90 -15.81 16.88
C ALA A 111 0.48 -16.57 18.15
N LYS A 112 -0.28 -17.66 18.00
CA LYS A 112 -0.65 -18.52 19.13
C LYS A 112 0.57 -19.25 19.71
N ALA A 113 1.42 -19.81 18.85
CA ALA A 113 2.61 -20.57 19.26
C ALA A 113 3.69 -19.69 19.91
N SER A 114 3.81 -18.41 19.52
CA SER A 114 4.76 -17.45 20.11
C SER A 114 4.28 -16.87 21.45
N GLY A 115 3.03 -17.15 21.85
CA GLY A 115 2.44 -16.58 23.05
C GLY A 115 1.96 -15.13 22.91
N ALA A 116 1.85 -14.61 21.67
CA ALA A 116 1.46 -13.23 21.44
C ALA A 116 0.09 -12.92 22.03
N HIS A 117 -0.04 -11.71 22.59
CA HIS A 117 -1.32 -11.20 23.07
C HIS A 117 -1.98 -10.26 22.07
N THR A 118 -1.22 -9.76 21.09
CA THR A 118 -1.72 -8.84 20.06
C THR A 118 -1.18 -9.23 18.67
N LEU A 119 -2.07 -9.23 17.68
CA LEU A 119 -1.81 -9.44 16.26
C LEU A 119 -2.12 -8.15 15.50
N ILE A 120 -1.20 -7.70 14.66
CA ILE A 120 -1.33 -6.53 13.79
C ILE A 120 -1.23 -7.00 12.34
N GLY A 121 -2.33 -6.92 11.61
CA GLY A 121 -2.45 -7.35 10.23
C GLY A 121 -2.61 -6.18 9.26
N GLU A 122 -2.09 -6.33 8.04
CA GLU A 122 -2.35 -5.43 6.92
C GLU A 122 -2.93 -6.21 5.72
N ASN A 123 -3.89 -5.59 5.02
CA ASN A 123 -4.38 -6.09 3.74
C ASN A 123 -4.96 -4.98 2.84
N VAL A 124 -5.39 -5.37 1.63
CA VAL A 124 -6.04 -4.46 0.68
C VAL A 124 -7.47 -4.10 1.10
N PRO A 125 -7.98 -2.91 0.71
CA PRO A 125 -9.33 -2.48 1.05
C PRO A 125 -10.44 -3.46 0.63
N ASN A 126 -10.23 -4.15 -0.49
CA ASN A 126 -11.20 -5.10 -1.06
C ASN A 126 -11.53 -6.28 -0.13
N LEU A 127 -10.71 -6.54 0.91
CA LEU A 127 -11.04 -7.55 1.92
C LEU A 127 -12.39 -7.27 2.62
N LEU A 128 -12.75 -5.99 2.83
CA LEU A 128 -14.01 -5.60 3.47
C LEU A 128 -15.25 -5.96 2.63
N THR A 129 -15.10 -6.06 1.31
CA THR A 129 -16.24 -6.12 0.37
C THR A 129 -16.27 -7.39 -0.46
N ILE A 130 -15.14 -8.09 -0.64
CA ILE A 130 -15.05 -9.33 -1.41
C ILE A 130 -16.02 -10.39 -0.88
N ASN A 131 -16.64 -11.14 -1.80
CA ASN A 131 -17.67 -12.13 -1.49
C ASN A 131 -18.84 -11.59 -0.65
N GLY A 132 -19.15 -10.28 -0.78
CA GLY A 132 -20.15 -9.61 0.04
C GLY A 132 -19.71 -9.44 1.49
N GLY A 133 -18.41 -9.27 1.75
CA GLY A 133 -17.82 -9.10 3.08
C GLY A 133 -17.64 -10.40 3.89
N LYS A 134 -18.05 -11.55 3.35
CA LYS A 134 -17.96 -12.85 4.04
C LYS A 134 -16.53 -13.21 4.45
N ASP A 135 -15.55 -12.83 3.64
CA ASP A 135 -14.15 -13.08 3.93
C ASP A 135 -13.67 -12.28 5.14
N PHE A 136 -14.08 -11.02 5.25
CA PHE A 136 -13.74 -10.22 6.43
C PHE A 136 -14.45 -10.74 7.68
N GLU A 137 -15.70 -11.19 7.58
CA GLU A 137 -16.36 -11.91 8.68
C GLU A 137 -15.59 -13.15 9.12
N LEU A 138 -15.08 -13.93 8.16
CA LEU A 138 -14.24 -15.10 8.47
C LEU A 138 -12.94 -14.70 9.16
N VAL A 139 -12.28 -13.60 8.77
CA VAL A 139 -11.12 -13.05 9.50
C VAL A 139 -11.51 -12.74 10.95
N LYS A 140 -12.58 -11.97 11.16
CA LYS A 140 -13.05 -11.57 12.50
C LYS A 140 -13.41 -12.77 13.37
N GLN A 141 -14.07 -13.78 12.79
CA GLN A 141 -14.40 -15.02 13.49
C GLN A 141 -13.13 -15.81 13.85
N ALA A 142 -12.24 -16.04 12.88
CA ALA A 142 -11.03 -16.83 13.08
C ALA A 142 -10.12 -16.22 14.15
N VAL A 143 -9.88 -14.91 14.16
CA VAL A 143 -9.05 -14.28 15.21
C VAL A 143 -9.67 -14.46 16.61
N ARG A 144 -11.00 -14.35 16.73
CA ARG A 144 -11.71 -14.53 18.00
C ARG A 144 -11.63 -15.97 18.50
N GLU A 145 -11.83 -16.94 17.62
CA GLU A 145 -11.69 -18.38 17.93
C GLU A 145 -10.25 -18.74 18.33
N HIS A 146 -9.25 -17.99 17.84
CA HIS A 146 -7.85 -18.13 18.23
C HIS A 146 -7.47 -17.37 19.51
N GLY A 147 -8.45 -16.82 20.23
CA GLY A 147 -8.25 -16.23 21.56
C GLY A 147 -7.95 -14.73 21.57
N PHE A 148 -8.30 -14.01 20.50
CA PHE A 148 -8.20 -12.55 20.42
C PHE A 148 -9.61 -11.93 20.39
N PRO A 149 -10.25 -11.69 21.55
CA PRO A 149 -11.64 -11.25 21.63
C PRO A 149 -11.89 -9.83 21.13
N TYR A 150 -10.89 -8.94 21.17
CA TYR A 150 -11.02 -7.54 20.75
C TYR A 150 -10.43 -7.37 19.36
N VAL A 151 -11.24 -6.89 18.42
CA VAL A 151 -10.85 -6.75 17.01
C VAL A 151 -11.16 -5.34 16.53
N SER A 152 -10.16 -4.60 16.09
CA SER A 152 -10.31 -3.29 15.45
C SER A 152 -9.83 -3.34 14.01
N TRP A 153 -10.42 -2.51 13.15
CA TRP A 153 -9.91 -2.27 11.81
C TRP A 153 -10.00 -0.79 11.43
N ARG A 154 -9.12 -0.38 10.52
CA ARG A 154 -9.06 1.00 10.05
C ARG A 154 -8.45 1.07 8.66
N MET A 155 -9.10 1.83 7.78
CA MET A 155 -8.52 2.24 6.51
C MET A 155 -7.58 3.43 6.73
N LEU A 156 -6.34 3.32 6.23
CA LEU A 156 -5.36 4.40 6.25
C LEU A 156 -4.80 4.61 4.85
N ASN A 157 -4.62 5.88 4.45
CA ASN A 157 -4.10 6.24 3.14
C ASN A 157 -2.70 6.86 3.25
N ALA A 158 -1.76 6.42 2.42
CA ALA A 158 -0.38 6.92 2.45
C ALA A 158 -0.25 8.45 2.30
N ARG A 159 -1.22 9.13 1.65
CA ARG A 159 -1.27 10.60 1.54
C ARG A 159 -1.48 11.31 2.87
N GLU A 160 -2.08 10.65 3.85
CA GLU A 160 -2.23 11.17 5.21
C GLU A 160 -0.90 11.14 5.98
N PHE A 161 0.11 10.46 5.42
CA PHE A 161 1.44 10.24 6.01
C PHE A 161 2.56 10.84 5.16
N GLY A 162 2.25 11.84 4.34
CA GLY A 162 3.25 12.63 3.61
C GLY A 162 3.76 11.98 2.32
N LEU A 163 3.15 10.88 1.88
CA LEU A 163 3.50 10.22 0.63
C LEU A 163 2.43 10.52 -0.43
N PRO A 164 2.73 11.22 -1.54
CA PRO A 164 1.77 11.60 -2.57
C PRO A 164 1.40 10.41 -3.47
N GLN A 165 0.82 9.38 -2.85
CA GLN A 165 0.40 8.14 -3.46
C GLN A 165 -0.96 7.74 -2.87
N ASP A 166 -1.99 7.68 -3.71
CA ASP A 166 -3.31 7.24 -3.29
C ASP A 166 -3.33 5.72 -3.08
N ARG A 167 -2.89 5.31 -1.90
CA ARG A 167 -2.78 3.92 -1.46
C ARG A 167 -3.44 3.77 -0.11
N SER A 168 -4.71 3.41 -0.14
CA SER A 168 -5.43 2.97 1.05
C SER A 168 -5.12 1.50 1.38
N ARG A 169 -4.96 1.21 2.67
CA ARG A 169 -4.80 -0.15 3.22
C ARG A 169 -5.64 -0.34 4.46
N LEU A 170 -6.16 -1.56 4.59
CA LEU A 170 -6.90 -2.00 5.76
C LEU A 170 -5.90 -2.56 6.77
N PHE A 171 -5.85 -1.94 7.94
CA PHE A 171 -5.14 -2.46 9.09
C PHE A 171 -6.14 -3.12 10.02
N ILE A 172 -5.75 -4.25 10.60
CA ILE A 172 -6.57 -5.03 11.55
C ILE A 172 -5.73 -5.27 12.79
N VAL A 173 -6.30 -5.05 13.97
CA VAL A 173 -5.68 -5.40 15.25
C VAL A 173 -6.59 -6.37 15.97
N ALA A 174 -6.05 -7.54 16.32
CA ALA A 174 -6.73 -8.50 17.17
C ALA A 174 -5.94 -8.66 18.47
N SER A 175 -6.58 -8.50 19.62
CA SER A 175 -5.89 -8.44 20.91
C SER A 175 -6.66 -9.15 22.02
N LYS A 176 -5.92 -9.61 23.03
CA LYS A 176 -6.45 -10.05 24.33
C LYS A 176 -6.81 -8.90 25.26
N ASP A 177 -6.29 -7.70 24.98
CA ASP A 177 -6.52 -6.48 25.75
C ASP A 177 -7.11 -5.38 24.85
N PRO A 178 -8.26 -4.80 25.22
CA PRO A 178 -9.00 -3.86 24.38
C PRO A 178 -8.19 -2.59 24.06
N ALA A 179 -7.31 -2.14 24.96
CA ALA A 179 -6.56 -0.91 24.77
C ALA A 179 -5.60 -1.00 23.56
N TYR A 180 -5.03 -2.18 23.28
CA TYR A 180 -4.21 -2.40 22.09
C TYR A 180 -5.04 -2.39 20.80
N ALA A 181 -6.24 -2.96 20.81
CA ALA A 181 -7.14 -2.90 19.64
C ALA A 181 -7.57 -1.45 19.37
N GLN A 182 -7.99 -0.74 20.42
CA GLN A 182 -8.41 0.66 20.35
C GLN A 182 -7.30 1.62 19.90
N ALA A 183 -6.02 1.29 20.18
CA ALA A 183 -4.88 2.08 19.73
C ALA A 183 -4.70 2.12 18.21
N LEU A 184 -5.40 1.30 17.42
CA LEU A 184 -5.46 1.48 15.95
C LEU A 184 -6.14 2.81 15.56
N HIS A 185 -7.00 3.33 16.44
CA HIS A 185 -7.79 4.53 16.20
C HIS A 185 -7.13 5.80 16.74
N SER A 186 -5.84 5.78 17.07
CA SER A 186 -5.08 6.97 17.47
C SER A 186 -5.14 8.05 16.38
N GLN A 187 -5.06 9.32 16.80
CA GLN A 187 -5.05 10.44 15.86
C GLN A 187 -3.78 10.38 15.00
N ILE A 188 -3.93 10.56 13.68
CA ILE A 188 -2.78 10.69 12.78
C ILE A 188 -2.07 12.01 13.13
N PRO A 189 -0.73 12.02 13.30
CA PRO A 189 0.00 13.25 13.55
C PRO A 189 -0.23 14.29 12.45
N GLU A 190 -0.35 15.56 12.84
CA GLU A 190 -0.36 16.64 11.86
C GLU A 190 1.03 16.75 11.22
N LEU A 191 1.05 16.68 9.90
CA LEU A 191 2.27 16.89 9.12
C LEU A 191 2.44 18.38 8.85
N PRO A 192 3.69 18.86 8.71
CA PRO A 192 3.94 20.19 8.20
C PRO A 192 3.21 20.39 6.87
N SER A 193 2.66 21.60 6.68
CA SER A 193 2.10 21.97 5.38
C SER A 193 3.17 21.86 4.32
N VAL A 194 2.91 21.05 3.30
CA VAL A 194 3.72 20.93 2.09
C VAL A 194 3.00 21.67 0.97
N GLY A 195 3.77 22.28 0.06
CA GLY A 195 3.18 22.91 -1.12
C GLY A 195 2.54 21.87 -2.03
N ASP A 196 1.34 22.16 -2.52
CA ASP A 196 0.72 21.33 -3.54
C ASP A 196 1.45 21.50 -4.88
N THR A 197 1.63 20.40 -5.61
CA THR A 197 2.27 20.37 -6.93
C THR A 197 1.23 20.03 -7.98
N LEU A 198 0.34 21.00 -8.24
CA LEU A 198 -0.84 20.81 -9.09
C LEU A 198 -0.52 20.73 -10.59
N ASP A 199 0.73 20.97 -10.97
CA ASP A 199 1.28 20.85 -12.31
C ASP A 199 1.90 19.48 -12.60
N VAL A 200 2.01 18.61 -11.59
CA VAL A 200 2.55 17.26 -11.72
C VAL A 200 1.45 16.24 -11.51
N HIS A 201 1.35 15.31 -12.45
CA HIS A 201 0.25 14.36 -12.51
C HIS A 201 0.74 12.93 -12.53
N GLY A 202 -0.02 12.03 -11.91
CA GLY A 202 0.20 10.59 -11.91
C GLY A 202 -0.91 9.84 -12.62
N PHE A 203 -0.59 8.73 -13.28
CA PHE A 203 -1.58 7.88 -13.95
C PHE A 203 -1.04 6.47 -14.24
N TYR A 204 -1.93 5.53 -14.57
CA TYR A 204 -1.52 4.23 -15.09
C TYR A 204 -1.26 4.28 -16.59
N TRP A 205 -0.01 4.03 -17.02
CA TRP A 205 0.31 3.92 -18.45
C TRP A 205 -0.06 2.54 -19.02
N THR A 206 -0.32 1.55 -18.16
CA THR A 206 -0.84 0.22 -18.50
C THR A 206 -1.84 -0.24 -17.44
N GLY A 207 -2.92 -0.93 -17.84
CA GLY A 207 -3.74 -1.70 -16.90
C GLY A 207 -5.13 -1.16 -16.56
N GLY A 208 -5.82 -0.50 -17.50
CA GLY A 208 -7.24 -0.18 -17.38
C GLY A 208 -7.97 -0.44 -18.70
N LYS A 209 -9.12 -1.12 -18.65
CA LYS A 209 -10.06 -1.19 -19.79
C LYS A 209 -10.99 0.05 -19.85
N ARG A 210 -11.03 0.87 -18.78
CA ARG A 210 -12.05 1.91 -18.59
C ARG A 210 -11.55 3.26 -18.02
N SER A 211 -10.41 3.31 -17.33
CA SER A 211 -9.86 4.56 -16.78
C SER A 211 -8.33 4.49 -16.71
N ILE A 212 -7.69 5.65 -16.90
CA ILE A 212 -6.25 5.84 -16.74
C ILE A 212 -5.84 6.14 -15.29
N CYS A 213 -6.82 6.36 -14.40
CA CYS A 213 -6.62 6.82 -13.01
C CYS A 213 -5.69 8.03 -12.95
N PHE A 214 -6.06 9.08 -13.68
CA PHE A 214 -5.34 10.34 -13.66
C PHE A 214 -5.54 11.06 -12.33
N SER A 215 -4.46 11.57 -11.78
CA SER A 215 -4.45 12.29 -10.51
C SER A 215 -3.48 13.48 -10.57
N THR A 216 -3.85 14.57 -9.91
CA THR A 216 -3.06 15.79 -9.83
C THR A 216 -2.40 15.91 -8.46
N GLY A 217 -1.09 16.13 -8.43
CA GLY A 217 -0.28 16.23 -7.21
C GLY A 217 -0.02 14.90 -6.50
N TYR A 218 -0.48 13.76 -7.04
CA TYR A 218 -0.20 12.43 -6.48
C TYR A 218 -0.25 11.36 -7.56
N VAL A 219 0.24 10.16 -7.24
CA VAL A 219 0.12 8.98 -8.10
C VAL A 219 -0.93 7.99 -7.60
N PRO A 220 -1.54 7.18 -8.48
CA PRO A 220 -2.34 6.06 -8.03
C PRO A 220 -1.47 4.99 -7.35
N ALA A 221 -2.08 4.09 -6.58
CA ALA A 221 -1.37 3.02 -5.87
C ALA A 221 -0.37 2.26 -6.77
N LEU A 222 0.86 2.09 -6.30
CA LEU A 222 1.84 1.26 -6.99
C LEU A 222 1.35 -0.19 -7.02
N LYS A 223 1.30 -0.75 -8.24
CA LYS A 223 0.94 -2.15 -8.51
C LYS A 223 2.13 -2.85 -9.12
N VAL A 224 2.31 -4.11 -8.74
CA VAL A 224 3.12 -5.04 -9.52
C VAL A 224 2.26 -5.46 -10.72
N GLY A 225 2.53 -4.90 -11.89
CA GLY A 225 1.68 -5.07 -13.07
C GLY A 225 1.80 -6.44 -13.74
N GLY A 226 0.65 -7.04 -14.03
CA GLY A 226 0.40 -7.83 -15.25
C GLY A 226 0.53 -9.35 -15.15
N THR A 227 -0.26 -10.03 -16.00
CA THR A 227 -0.44 -11.48 -16.22
C THR A 227 0.84 -12.34 -16.30
N ASP A 228 2.04 -11.76 -16.31
CA ASP A 228 3.31 -12.47 -16.49
C ASP A 228 4.34 -12.25 -15.37
N ASN A 229 4.01 -11.56 -14.27
CA ASN A 229 4.91 -11.37 -13.11
C ASN A 229 6.28 -10.73 -13.43
N LYS A 230 6.43 -10.02 -14.57
CA LYS A 230 7.74 -9.47 -15.02
C LYS A 230 8.14 -8.13 -14.39
N GLY A 231 7.53 -7.72 -13.27
CA GLY A 231 7.98 -6.56 -12.51
C GLY A 231 7.92 -5.22 -13.26
N ARG A 232 6.92 -5.01 -14.13
CA ARG A 232 6.74 -3.72 -14.81
C ARG A 232 6.00 -2.75 -13.89
N GLY A 233 6.64 -1.62 -13.57
CA GLY A 233 5.96 -0.51 -12.91
C GLY A 233 4.82 0.00 -13.77
N THR A 234 3.62 0.10 -13.20
CA THR A 234 2.39 0.42 -13.94
C THR A 234 2.08 1.91 -13.99
N VAL A 235 2.80 2.70 -13.18
CA VAL A 235 2.55 4.13 -12.99
C VAL A 235 3.51 4.96 -13.83
N ALA A 236 2.96 6.00 -14.42
CA ALA A 236 3.65 7.06 -15.12
C ALA A 236 3.29 8.41 -14.51
N VAL A 237 4.12 9.40 -14.82
CA VAL A 237 3.96 10.78 -14.41
C VAL A 237 4.04 11.70 -15.62
N PHE A 238 3.40 12.86 -15.50
CA PHE A 238 3.47 13.97 -16.43
C PHE A 238 3.72 15.25 -15.64
N ASP A 239 4.83 15.93 -15.94
CA ASP A 239 5.30 17.14 -15.26
C ASP A 239 5.00 18.42 -16.06
N GLY A 240 3.95 18.40 -16.89
CA GLY A 240 3.63 19.46 -17.84
C GLY A 240 4.49 19.45 -19.12
N ILE A 241 5.59 18.71 -19.16
CA ILE A 241 6.51 18.67 -20.31
C ILE A 241 6.66 17.25 -20.86
N THR A 242 6.82 16.26 -19.98
CA THR A 242 7.21 14.90 -20.34
C THR A 242 6.36 13.86 -19.62
N ALA A 243 5.65 13.04 -20.41
CA ALA A 243 5.06 11.80 -19.92
C ALA A 243 6.13 10.69 -19.85
N ARG A 244 6.38 10.15 -18.65
CA ARG A 244 7.40 9.10 -18.42
C ARG A 244 6.98 8.12 -17.33
N LYS A 245 7.64 6.96 -17.26
CA LYS A 245 7.47 6.06 -16.11
C LYS A 245 8.17 6.64 -14.88
N LEU A 246 7.66 6.30 -13.71
CA LEU A 246 8.42 6.48 -12.47
C LEU A 246 9.72 5.68 -12.55
N THR A 247 10.81 6.25 -12.05
CA THR A 247 12.08 5.54 -11.85
C THR A 247 11.96 4.57 -10.67
N VAL A 248 12.89 3.63 -10.55
CA VAL A 248 12.91 2.70 -9.41
C VAL A 248 13.05 3.44 -8.07
N GLY A 249 13.92 4.45 -8.01
CA GLY A 249 14.10 5.27 -6.82
C GLY A 249 12.82 6.01 -6.42
N GLU A 250 12.12 6.61 -7.40
CA GLU A 250 10.84 7.31 -7.15
C GLU A 250 9.76 6.34 -6.64
N ASN A 251 9.68 5.12 -7.18
CA ASN A 251 8.73 4.10 -6.69
C ASN A 251 9.00 3.74 -5.22
N LEU A 252 10.27 3.61 -4.83
CA LEU A 252 10.66 3.30 -3.46
C LEU A 252 10.45 4.49 -2.52
N ALA A 253 10.77 5.71 -2.96
CA ALA A 253 10.54 6.94 -2.21
C ALA A 253 9.05 7.15 -1.92
N LEU A 254 8.18 6.87 -2.89
CA LEU A 254 6.71 6.90 -2.73
C LEU A 254 6.16 5.83 -1.77
N GLN A 255 7.01 4.91 -1.28
CA GLN A 255 6.69 3.94 -0.22
C GLN A 255 7.47 4.21 1.08
N GLY A 256 8.28 5.28 1.12
CA GLY A 256 9.11 5.66 2.27
C GLY A 256 10.46 4.93 2.36
N PHE A 257 10.98 4.40 1.24
CA PHE A 257 12.21 3.59 1.19
C PHE A 257 13.31 4.21 0.32
N SER A 258 13.63 5.48 0.55
CA SER A 258 14.74 6.16 -0.13
C SER A 258 16.13 5.68 0.32
N ASP A 259 16.21 4.89 1.39
CA ASP A 259 17.43 4.33 1.99
C ASP A 259 18.01 3.14 1.23
N ILE A 260 17.25 2.52 0.32
CA ILE A 260 17.67 1.27 -0.36
C ILE A 260 18.70 1.54 -1.46
N GLN A 261 19.84 0.84 -1.39
CA GLN A 261 20.88 0.89 -2.41
C GLN A 261 20.43 0.21 -3.71
N LEU A 262 20.17 1.02 -4.75
CA LEU A 262 19.58 0.53 -6.00
C LEU A 262 20.53 -0.38 -6.81
N SER A 263 21.84 -0.17 -6.72
CA SER A 263 22.86 -0.91 -7.47
C SER A 263 22.92 -2.40 -7.13
N ASP A 264 22.37 -2.77 -5.98
CA ASP A 264 22.48 -4.10 -5.41
C ASP A 264 21.46 -5.10 -6.00
N PHE A 265 20.51 -4.60 -6.79
CA PHE A 265 19.35 -5.36 -7.22
C PHE A 265 19.02 -5.13 -8.69
N VAL A 266 18.35 -6.11 -9.29
CA VAL A 266 17.74 -5.94 -10.61
C VAL A 266 16.53 -5.00 -10.49
N PRO A 267 16.32 -4.04 -11.42
CA PRO A 267 15.21 -3.08 -11.35
C PRO A 267 13.82 -3.71 -11.15
N SER A 268 13.53 -4.85 -11.80
CA SER A 268 12.26 -5.56 -11.66
C SER A 268 12.01 -6.09 -10.25
N THR A 269 13.08 -6.49 -9.54
CA THR A 269 13.02 -6.92 -8.14
C THR A 269 12.63 -5.75 -7.25
N LEU A 270 13.26 -4.59 -7.42
CA LEU A 270 12.95 -3.38 -6.65
C LEU A 270 11.53 -2.88 -6.90
N LEU A 271 11.05 -2.91 -8.15
CA LEU A 271 9.66 -2.55 -8.47
C LEU A 271 8.65 -3.50 -7.83
N ARG A 272 8.96 -4.81 -7.79
CA ARG A 272 8.14 -5.81 -7.11
C ARG A 272 8.10 -5.56 -5.60
N MET A 273 9.26 -5.29 -4.99
CA MET A 273 9.38 -4.90 -3.57
C MET A 273 8.54 -3.65 -3.28
N ALA A 274 8.71 -2.58 -4.06
CA ALA A 274 7.95 -1.34 -3.92
C ALA A 274 6.44 -1.58 -4.03
N GLY A 275 5.97 -2.35 -5.02
CA GLY A 275 4.54 -2.60 -5.22
C GLY A 275 3.90 -3.41 -4.08
N ASN A 276 4.63 -4.34 -3.47
CA ASN A 276 4.15 -5.19 -2.38
C ASN A 276 4.31 -4.55 -1.00
N ALA A 277 5.22 -3.60 -0.83
CA ALA A 277 5.48 -3.01 0.47
C ALA A 277 4.26 -2.26 1.05
N VAL A 278 4.15 -2.30 2.37
CA VAL A 278 3.39 -1.31 3.13
C VAL A 278 4.19 -0.01 3.14
N ALA A 279 3.50 1.12 2.96
CA ALA A 279 4.12 2.43 3.07
C ALA A 279 4.72 2.61 4.47
N LYS A 280 6.05 2.76 4.56
CA LYS A 280 6.81 2.73 5.81
C LYS A 280 6.27 3.69 6.88
N PRO A 281 5.94 4.97 6.60
CA PRO A 281 5.40 5.88 7.61
C PRO A 281 4.03 5.43 8.17
N VAL A 282 3.19 4.81 7.33
CA VAL A 282 1.87 4.30 7.75
C VAL A 282 2.06 3.12 8.70
N GLY A 283 2.91 2.15 8.33
CA GLY A 283 3.17 0.98 9.15
C GLY A 283 3.85 1.34 10.47
N GLN A 284 4.81 2.27 10.45
CA GLN A 284 5.45 2.78 11.67
C GLN A 284 4.45 3.43 12.62
N PHE A 285 3.54 4.27 12.11
CA PHE A 285 2.49 4.86 12.91
C PHE A 285 1.60 3.80 13.56
N VAL A 286 1.11 2.83 12.77
CA VAL A 286 0.23 1.77 13.27
C VAL A 286 0.93 0.96 14.35
N VAL A 287 2.12 0.44 14.06
CA VAL A 287 2.84 -0.46 14.97
C VAL A 287 3.30 0.25 16.23
N ALA A 288 3.81 1.48 16.12
CA ALA A 288 4.18 2.27 17.30
C ALA A 288 2.95 2.60 18.16
N SER A 289 1.86 3.11 17.56
CA SER A 289 0.65 3.49 18.32
C SER A 289 0.08 2.30 19.11
N ILE A 290 0.07 1.12 18.50
CA ILE A 290 -0.41 -0.11 19.14
C ILE A 290 0.58 -0.56 20.20
N MET A 291 1.87 -0.77 19.87
CA MET A 291 2.84 -1.29 20.84
C MET A 291 2.97 -0.36 22.05
N GLU A 292 3.00 0.95 21.85
CA GLU A 292 3.06 1.96 22.93
C GLU A 292 1.71 2.13 23.67
N ARG A 293 0.68 1.36 23.28
CA ARG A 293 -0.64 1.30 23.91
C ARG A 293 -1.27 2.69 24.07
N ARG A 294 -1.39 3.42 22.95
CA ARG A 294 -1.93 4.81 22.91
C ARG A 294 -3.38 4.88 22.40
N PRO A 295 -4.39 4.35 23.10
CA PRO A 295 -5.78 4.50 22.67
C PRO A 295 -6.20 5.98 22.68
N PRO A 296 -7.10 6.41 21.79
CA PRO A 296 -7.59 7.79 21.78
C PRO A 296 -8.40 8.08 23.06
N ALA A 297 -8.40 9.35 23.51
CA ALA A 297 -9.14 9.83 24.69
C ALA A 297 -10.68 9.84 24.51
N GLY A 298 -11.19 9.20 23.46
CA GLY A 298 -12.60 9.09 23.09
C GLY A 298 -12.72 8.55 21.67
N ILE A 299 -13.64 7.60 21.47
CA ILE A 299 -13.95 7.03 20.17
C ILE A 299 -15.38 7.44 19.82
N LYS A 300 -15.56 8.12 18.69
CA LYS A 300 -16.90 8.37 18.14
C LYS A 300 -17.35 7.10 17.42
N SER A 301 -18.39 6.47 17.95
CA SER A 301 -18.89 5.20 17.45
C SER A 301 -20.36 5.30 17.01
N GLY A 302 -20.70 4.54 15.98
CA GLY A 302 -22.07 4.36 15.49
C GLY A 302 -22.32 2.93 15.03
N PHE A 303 -23.45 2.71 14.36
CA PHE A 303 -23.75 1.46 13.66
C PHE A 303 -23.72 1.72 12.16
N ALA A 304 -22.79 1.07 11.46
CA ALA A 304 -22.77 1.05 10.00
C ALA A 304 -22.36 -0.34 9.52
N LEU A 305 -23.06 -0.83 8.49
CA LEU A 305 -22.69 -2.10 7.85
C LEU A 305 -21.45 -1.86 6.99
N ARG A 306 -20.36 -2.59 7.24
CA ARG A 306 -19.10 -2.54 6.46
C ARG A 306 -18.43 -1.16 6.42
N SER A 307 -18.25 -0.55 7.58
CA SER A 307 -17.49 0.70 7.70
C SER A 307 -16.00 0.51 7.37
N ALA A 308 -15.38 1.57 6.83
CA ALA A 308 -13.93 1.62 6.57
C ALA A 308 -13.09 1.46 7.86
N SER A 309 -13.70 1.77 9.01
CA SER A 309 -13.10 1.65 10.33
C SER A 309 -14.12 1.13 11.34
N GLY A 310 -13.72 0.24 12.23
CA GLY A 310 -14.61 -0.32 13.23
C GLY A 310 -13.90 -1.05 14.37
N LEU A 311 -14.68 -1.44 15.38
CA LEU A 311 -14.24 -2.17 16.57
C LEU A 311 -15.31 -3.19 16.98
N ILE A 312 -14.88 -4.38 17.37
CA ILE A 312 -15.69 -5.35 18.11
C ILE A 312 -15.39 -5.20 19.59
N GLU A 313 -16.41 -4.85 20.36
CA GLU A 313 -16.35 -4.80 21.83
C GLU A 313 -17.58 -5.49 22.42
N SER A 314 -17.34 -6.45 23.33
CA SER A 314 -18.40 -7.24 23.97
C SER A 314 -19.34 -7.95 22.98
N GLY A 315 -18.82 -8.36 21.82
CA GLY A 315 -19.59 -9.03 20.76
C GLY A 315 -20.44 -8.11 19.89
N LEU A 316 -20.41 -6.80 20.15
CA LEU A 316 -21.04 -5.78 19.31
C LEU A 316 -20.02 -5.16 18.37
N GLU A 317 -20.46 -4.90 17.15
CA GLU A 317 -19.68 -4.25 16.11
C GLU A 317 -20.05 -2.77 16.01
N TRP A 318 -19.03 -1.92 16.11
CA TRP A 318 -19.15 -0.48 16.10
C TRP A 318 -18.40 0.10 14.90
N SER A 319 -19.02 1.03 14.17
CA SER A 319 -18.32 1.84 13.17
C SER A 319 -17.61 2.99 13.88
N ILE A 320 -16.36 3.27 13.50
CA ILE A 320 -15.57 4.37 14.10
C ILE A 320 -15.38 5.50 13.09
N ASP A 321 -15.71 6.71 13.49
CA ASP A 321 -15.46 7.91 12.69
C ASP A 321 -14.18 8.61 13.13
N HIS A 322 -13.31 8.91 12.16
CA HIS A 322 -12.09 9.67 12.37
C HIS A 322 -12.29 11.12 11.88
N LYS A 323 -11.59 12.06 12.52
CA LYS A 323 -11.51 13.42 11.97
C LYS A 323 -10.83 13.35 10.60
N PRO A 324 -11.32 14.08 9.58
CA PRO A 324 -10.64 14.18 8.30
C PRO A 324 -9.19 14.65 8.48
N THR A 325 -8.29 13.98 7.79
CA THR A 325 -6.86 14.28 7.77
C THR A 325 -6.47 14.79 6.40
N HIS A 326 -5.58 15.79 6.36
CA HIS A 326 -5.10 16.34 5.11
C HIS A 326 -4.34 15.27 4.31
N LYS A 327 -4.66 15.15 3.02
CA LYS A 327 -3.99 14.24 2.09
C LYS A 327 -3.05 15.04 1.21
N VAL A 328 -1.74 14.86 1.37
CA VAL A 328 -0.74 15.63 0.64
C VAL A 328 -0.88 15.47 -0.87
N SER A 329 -0.50 16.50 -1.62
CA SER A 329 -0.46 16.48 -3.08
C SER A 329 0.85 17.06 -3.66
N ASN A 330 1.96 16.73 -2.99
CA ASN A 330 3.31 17.23 -3.28
C ASN A 330 4.15 16.26 -4.13
N LEU A 331 3.57 15.65 -5.17
CA LEU A 331 4.27 14.68 -6.02
C LEU A 331 5.62 15.17 -6.57
N ALA A 332 5.78 16.46 -6.90
CA ALA A 332 7.04 16.98 -7.44
C ALA A 332 8.23 16.76 -6.49
N ASP A 333 8.01 16.79 -5.17
CA ASP A 333 9.07 16.58 -4.15
C ASP A 333 9.69 15.17 -4.23
N PHE A 334 8.96 14.23 -4.84
CA PHE A 334 9.36 12.82 -4.96
C PHE A 334 9.96 12.47 -6.33
N LEU A 335 9.97 13.41 -7.28
CA LEU A 335 10.50 13.18 -8.62
C LEU A 335 11.95 13.69 -8.74
N ASP A 336 12.80 12.94 -9.45
CA ASP A 336 14.14 13.43 -9.79
C ASP A 336 14.01 14.51 -10.90
N ASN A 337 14.69 15.64 -10.70
CA ASN A 337 14.76 16.76 -11.63
C ASN A 337 15.59 16.46 -12.89
N LYS A 338 16.20 15.29 -12.99
CA LYS A 338 16.92 14.85 -14.18
C LYS A 338 15.97 14.57 -15.35
N ARG A 339 16.48 14.81 -16.56
CA ARG A 339 15.79 14.39 -17.78
C ARG A 339 15.77 12.87 -17.88
N HIS A 340 14.57 12.32 -17.82
CA HIS A 340 14.34 10.89 -18.00
C HIS A 340 13.77 10.58 -19.39
N THR A 341 13.91 9.33 -19.81
CA THR A 341 13.38 8.89 -21.10
C THR A 341 11.85 8.96 -21.07
N PRO A 342 11.21 9.64 -22.04
CA PRO A 342 9.75 9.65 -22.12
C PRO A 342 9.19 8.25 -22.40
N LEU A 343 7.88 8.09 -22.29
CA LEU A 343 7.22 6.86 -22.74
C LEU A 343 7.61 6.53 -24.19
N SER A 344 7.76 5.22 -24.47
CA SER A 344 8.05 4.76 -25.83
C SER A 344 6.90 5.11 -26.76
N ALA A 345 7.17 5.34 -28.04
CA ALA A 345 6.14 5.70 -29.04
C ALA A 345 4.92 4.76 -29.00
N GLN A 346 5.15 3.44 -28.88
CA GLN A 346 4.08 2.45 -28.85
C GLN A 346 3.29 2.45 -27.51
N ALA A 347 3.93 2.84 -26.41
CA ALA A 347 3.26 3.00 -25.13
C ALA A 347 2.36 4.23 -25.13
N SER A 348 2.85 5.35 -25.66
CA SER A 348 2.07 6.58 -25.84
C SER A 348 0.89 6.34 -26.79
N ALA A 349 1.13 5.73 -27.96
CA ALA A 349 0.09 5.34 -28.90
C ALA A 349 -0.97 4.43 -28.26
N GLY A 350 -0.51 3.39 -27.55
CA GLY A 350 -1.39 2.44 -26.88
C GLY A 350 -2.22 3.07 -25.77
N LEU A 351 -1.71 4.09 -25.09
CA LEU A 351 -2.45 4.85 -24.08
C LEU A 351 -3.54 5.70 -24.73
N ILE A 352 -3.19 6.49 -25.74
CA ILE A 352 -4.13 7.30 -26.52
C ILE A 352 -5.27 6.44 -27.06
N VAL A 353 -4.95 5.35 -27.75
CA VAL A 353 -5.94 4.45 -28.35
C VAL A 353 -6.91 3.89 -27.30
N ARG A 354 -6.40 3.56 -26.10
CA ARG A 354 -7.27 3.06 -25.02
C ARG A 354 -8.17 4.16 -24.46
N SER A 355 -7.64 5.36 -24.25
CA SER A 355 -8.41 6.48 -23.69
C SER A 355 -9.55 6.91 -24.60
N VAL A 356 -9.27 7.05 -25.91
CA VAL A 356 -10.29 7.34 -26.93
C VAL A 356 -11.39 6.28 -26.92
N ARG A 357 -11.00 4.99 -26.95
CA ARG A 357 -11.96 3.88 -26.99
C ARG A 357 -12.82 3.75 -25.75
N SER A 358 -12.26 4.05 -24.58
CA SER A 358 -13.03 4.00 -23.34
C SER A 358 -13.81 5.28 -23.06
N GLY A 359 -13.61 6.35 -23.85
CA GLY A 359 -14.07 7.69 -23.50
C GLY A 359 -13.46 8.20 -22.19
N ALA A 360 -12.32 7.65 -21.77
CA ALA A 360 -11.71 8.05 -20.49
C ALA A 360 -11.11 9.42 -20.68
N VAL A 361 -11.47 10.36 -19.82
CA VAL A 361 -11.03 11.75 -19.88
C VAL A 361 -9.57 11.87 -19.39
N MET A 362 -8.77 12.72 -20.04
CA MET A 362 -7.38 13.07 -19.66
C MET A 362 -7.11 14.54 -19.99
N PRO A 363 -6.12 15.19 -19.35
CA PRO A 363 -5.78 16.57 -19.71
C PRO A 363 -5.39 16.68 -21.18
N SER A 364 -5.77 17.80 -21.78
CA SER A 364 -5.48 18.14 -23.17
C SER A 364 -3.97 18.18 -23.43
N GLU A 365 -3.19 18.73 -22.49
CA GLU A 365 -1.73 18.83 -22.58
C GLU A 365 -1.04 17.47 -22.52
N LEU A 366 -1.60 16.56 -21.70
CA LEU A 366 -1.12 15.18 -21.64
C LEU A 366 -1.40 14.48 -22.97
N PHE A 367 -2.60 14.63 -23.53
CA PHE A 367 -2.92 14.07 -24.84
C PHE A 367 -1.96 14.58 -25.91
N ASP A 368 -1.76 15.89 -26.00
CA ASP A 368 -0.90 16.52 -27.00
C ASP A 368 0.55 16.05 -26.89
N THR A 369 1.05 15.96 -25.65
CA THR A 369 2.38 15.44 -25.37
C THR A 369 2.53 14.00 -25.84
N LEU A 370 1.57 13.13 -25.51
CA LEU A 370 1.60 11.72 -25.92
C LEU A 370 1.46 11.59 -27.44
N TYR A 371 0.63 12.41 -28.07
CA TYR A 371 0.36 12.39 -29.50
C TYR A 371 1.63 12.78 -30.27
N LYS A 372 2.27 13.88 -29.89
CA LYS A 372 3.57 14.31 -30.43
C LYS A 372 4.64 13.22 -30.25
N GLN A 373 4.77 12.66 -29.04
CA GLN A 373 5.71 11.55 -28.78
C GLN A 373 5.44 10.31 -29.65
N THR A 374 4.19 10.07 -30.01
CA THR A 374 3.78 8.96 -30.86
C THR A 374 4.23 9.18 -32.30
N LEU A 375 3.91 10.33 -32.88
CA LEU A 375 4.25 10.67 -34.27
C LEU A 375 5.75 10.78 -34.48
N ASP A 376 6.46 11.54 -33.63
CA ASP A 376 7.89 11.82 -33.77
C ASP A 376 8.76 10.56 -33.71
N ARG A 377 8.25 9.50 -33.09
CA ARG A 377 8.99 8.26 -32.81
C ARG A 377 8.40 7.02 -33.49
N GLY A 378 7.51 7.21 -34.47
CA GLY A 378 6.97 6.14 -35.31
C GLY A 378 6.05 5.15 -34.59
N GLY A 379 5.35 5.58 -33.54
CA GLY A 379 4.35 4.77 -32.85
C GLY A 379 3.11 4.56 -33.70
N LYS A 380 2.54 3.36 -33.69
CA LYS A 380 1.37 3.03 -34.51
C LYS A 380 0.08 3.29 -33.75
N LEU A 381 -0.65 4.34 -34.14
CA LEU A 381 -2.04 4.60 -33.70
C LEU A 381 -2.98 3.64 -34.45
N HIS A 382 -2.99 2.38 -34.03
CA HIS A 382 -3.77 1.34 -34.69
C HIS A 382 -4.95 0.90 -33.81
N PRO A 383 -6.18 0.82 -34.36
CA PRO A 383 -7.25 0.13 -33.68
C PRO A 383 -6.91 -1.37 -33.63
N SER A 384 -7.01 -2.01 -32.48
CA SER A 384 -6.71 -3.45 -32.29
C SER A 384 -7.60 -4.44 -33.06
N ARG A 385 -8.28 -4.04 -34.14
CA ARG A 385 -9.09 -4.89 -35.02
C ARG A 385 -9.01 -4.39 -36.47
N GLY A 386 -8.26 -5.11 -37.31
CA GLY A 386 -8.29 -5.02 -38.78
C GLY A 386 -7.33 -3.99 -39.39
N ASP A 387 -6.38 -4.48 -40.19
CA ASP A 387 -5.42 -3.69 -40.97
C ASP A 387 -6.10 -3.09 -42.22
N SER A 388 -7.13 -2.26 -42.06
CA SER A 388 -7.75 -1.55 -43.19
C SER A 388 -7.49 -0.05 -43.12
N LEU A 389 -7.23 0.57 -44.29
CA LEU A 389 -7.14 2.02 -44.44
C LEU A 389 -8.38 2.75 -43.87
N ALA A 390 -9.56 2.12 -43.95
CA ALA A 390 -10.78 2.62 -43.35
C ALA A 390 -10.72 2.68 -41.81
N ALA A 391 -10.12 1.68 -41.16
CA ALA A 391 -9.95 1.67 -39.70
C ALA A 391 -8.98 2.76 -39.22
N LEU A 392 -7.98 3.12 -40.03
CA LEU A 392 -7.07 4.24 -39.77
C LEU A 392 -7.76 5.60 -39.91
N ALA A 393 -8.58 5.80 -40.95
CA ALA A 393 -9.35 7.03 -41.14
C ALA A 393 -10.35 7.26 -40.00
N VAL A 394 -11.08 6.21 -39.60
CA VAL A 394 -12.01 6.26 -38.46
C VAL A 394 -11.27 6.61 -37.17
N MET A 395 -10.11 5.99 -36.91
CA MET A 395 -9.31 6.31 -35.72
C MET A 395 -8.87 7.79 -35.70
N HIS A 396 -8.58 8.38 -36.86
CA HIS A 396 -8.19 9.78 -36.95
C HIS A 396 -9.34 10.73 -36.63
N GLU A 397 -10.55 10.46 -37.13
CA GLU A 397 -11.76 11.22 -36.78
C GLU A 397 -12.08 11.09 -35.29
N ASP A 398 -12.00 9.87 -34.74
CA ASP A 398 -12.19 9.60 -33.31
C ASP A 398 -11.19 10.37 -32.44
N LEU A 399 -9.92 10.46 -32.88
CA LEU A 399 -8.88 11.20 -32.17
C LEU A 399 -9.17 12.70 -32.13
N LEU A 400 -9.58 13.29 -33.25
CA LEU A 400 -9.92 14.71 -33.31
C LEU A 400 -11.18 15.01 -32.49
N SER A 401 -12.22 14.19 -32.61
CA SER A 401 -13.45 14.35 -31.83
C SER A 401 -13.16 14.23 -30.33
N TYR A 402 -12.34 13.25 -29.93
CA TYR A 402 -11.91 13.09 -28.54
C TYR A 402 -11.09 14.29 -28.06
N ARG A 403 -10.10 14.74 -28.85
CA ARG A 403 -9.24 15.88 -28.46
C ARG A 403 -10.02 17.18 -28.31
N ASN A 404 -10.98 17.45 -29.20
CA ASN A 404 -11.86 18.62 -29.11
C ASN A 404 -12.73 18.53 -27.84
N GLY A 405 -13.28 17.35 -27.55
CA GLY A 405 -14.09 17.13 -26.34
C GLY A 405 -13.30 17.27 -25.03
N LEU A 406 -11.97 17.19 -25.05
CA LEU A 406 -11.15 17.45 -23.87
C LEU A 406 -11.09 18.94 -23.51
N GLU A 407 -11.13 19.86 -24.49
CA GLU A 407 -11.09 21.32 -24.24
C GLU A 407 -12.40 21.82 -23.61
N ASP A 408 -13.51 21.19 -23.96
CA ASP A 408 -14.83 21.50 -23.37
C ASP A 408 -14.96 20.99 -21.92
N SER A 409 -13.99 20.18 -21.45
CA SER A 409 -14.05 19.42 -20.20
C SER A 409 -13.15 19.96 -19.06
N ASP A 410 -12.67 21.20 -19.15
CA ASP A 410 -11.77 21.88 -18.19
C ASP A 410 -12.39 22.16 -16.79
N PHE A 411 -13.08 21.17 -16.23
CA PHE A 411 -13.54 21.08 -14.85
C PHE A 411 -12.91 19.85 -14.18
N TYR A 412 -11.59 19.86 -13.99
CA TYR A 412 -10.90 18.82 -13.22
C TYR A 412 -10.80 19.24 -11.76
N GLY A 413 -11.84 18.93 -10.98
CA GLY A 413 -11.88 19.36 -9.59
C GLY A 413 -12.95 18.78 -8.68
N GLU A 414 -13.67 17.70 -9.03
CA GLU A 414 -14.39 16.92 -8.01
C GLU A 414 -14.26 15.43 -8.31
N ALA A 415 -13.62 14.71 -7.39
CA ALA A 415 -13.72 13.28 -7.34
C ALA A 415 -15.20 12.94 -7.17
N ASN A 416 -15.78 12.18 -8.10
CA ASN A 416 -17.05 11.50 -7.86
C ASN A 416 -16.83 10.50 -6.72
N ASP A 417 -17.03 10.96 -5.49
CA ASP A 417 -17.44 10.14 -4.36
C ASP A 417 -18.87 9.68 -4.65
N GLY A 418 -19.01 8.59 -5.41
CA GLY A 418 -20.29 8.08 -5.85
C GLY A 418 -20.22 6.63 -6.33
N GLU A 419 -20.75 5.75 -5.46
CA GLU A 419 -21.02 4.30 -5.59
C GLU A 419 -19.88 3.28 -5.39
#